data_AF-R9GV76-F1
#
_entry.id   AF-R9GV76-F1
#
_cell.length_a   1.000
_cell.length_b   1.000
_cell.length_c   1.000
_cell.angle_alpha   90.00
_cell.angle_beta   90.00
_cell.angle_gamma   90.00
#
_symmetry.space_group_name_H-M   'P 1'
#
loop_
_entity.id
_entity.type
_entity.pdbx_description
1 polymer ?
#
loop_
_entity_poly.entity_id
_entity_poly.type
_entity_poly.pdbx_seq_one_letter_code
_entity_poly.pdbx_strand_id
1 'polypeptide(L)'
;MGFNLLYNIYSFAVLIPSIAVGVRRMHDVNKSGWFLLIPIYNLILAFTDGTPGENAYGQDPKGRQGFGAMDYEKPLGVDPNS
;
A
#
# COMPACT_ATOMS: atom_id res chain seq x y z
N MET A 1 -38.08 -17.69 -16.22
CA MET A 1 -37.54 -17.64 -14.83
C MET A 1 -36.27 -18.47 -14.60
N GLY A 2 -36.10 -19.69 -15.14
CA GLY A 2 -34.99 -20.60 -14.74
C GLY A 2 -33.56 -20.21 -15.16
N PHE A 3 -33.39 -19.49 -16.27
CA PHE A 3 -32.06 -19.11 -16.79
C PHE A 3 -31.27 -18.21 -15.82
N ASN A 4 -31.97 -17.33 -15.09
CA ASN A 4 -31.35 -16.43 -14.11
C ASN A 4 -30.79 -17.19 -12.91
N LEU A 5 -31.44 -18.27 -12.46
CA LEU A 5 -30.97 -19.04 -11.32
C LEU A 5 -29.64 -19.75 -11.63
N LEU A 6 -29.58 -20.42 -12.79
CA LEU A 6 -28.37 -21.10 -13.25
C LEU A 6 -27.22 -20.11 -13.47
N TYR A 7 -27.51 -18.94 -14.04
CA TYR A 7 -26.52 -17.88 -14.22
C TYR A 7 -25.95 -17.37 -12.88
N ASN A 8 -26.79 -17.12 -11.88
CA ASN A 8 -26.33 -16.68 -10.56
C ASN A 8 -25.45 -17.75 -9.89
N ILE A 9 -25.87 -19.03 -9.92
CA ILE A 9 -25.07 -20.13 -9.34
C ILE A 9 -23.71 -20.25 -10.03
N TYR A 10 -23.69 -20.20 -11.36
CA TYR A 10 -22.43 -20.23 -12.12
C TYR A 10 -21.54 -19.02 -11.80
N SER A 11 -22.11 -17.83 -11.72
CA SER A 11 -21.39 -16.61 -11.36
C SER A 11 -20.72 -16.74 -9.99
N PHE A 12 -21.43 -17.25 -8.97
CA PHE A 12 -20.83 -17.46 -7.64
C PHE A 12 -19.79 -18.57 -7.64
N ALA A 13 -20.03 -19.66 -8.37
CA ALA A 13 -19.09 -20.77 -8.49
C ALA A 13 -17.75 -20.35 -9.10
N VAL A 14 -17.74 -19.35 -9.98
CA VAL A 14 -16.50 -18.78 -10.56
C VAL A 14 -15.95 -17.62 -9.73
N LEU A 15 -16.82 -16.79 -9.14
CA LEU A 15 -16.41 -15.61 -8.37
C LEU A 15 -15.65 -15.98 -7.09
N ILE A 16 -16.14 -16.96 -6.33
CA ILE A 16 -15.52 -17.39 -5.07
C ILE A 16 -14.07 -17.87 -5.27
N PRO A 17 -13.75 -18.80 -6.19
CA PRO A 17 -12.37 -19.22 -6.41
C PRO A 17 -11.51 -18.10 -7.00
N SER A 18 -12.08 -17.21 -7.82
CA SER A 18 -11.34 -16.06 -8.38
C SER A 18 -10.86 -15.11 -7.28
N ILE A 19 -11.74 -14.77 -6.32
CA ILE A 19 -11.37 -13.95 -5.15
C ILE A 19 -10.37 -14.72 -4.27
N ALA A 20 -10.57 -16.02 -4.04
CA ALA A 20 -9.68 -16.83 -3.21
C ALA A 20 -8.24 -16.90 -3.74
N VAL A 21 -8.06 -17.05 -5.05
CA VAL A 21 -6.73 -17.04 -5.69
C VAL A 21 -6.07 -15.67 -5.56
N GLY A 22 -6.84 -14.58 -5.75
CA GLY A 22 -6.30 -13.24 -5.59
C GLY A 22 -5.92 -12.91 -4.14
N VAL A 23 -6.74 -13.30 -3.14
CA VAL A 23 -6.40 -13.16 -1.71
C VAL A 23 -5.13 -13.95 -1.39
N ARG A 24 -4.98 -15.18 -1.91
CA ARG A 24 -3.75 -15.97 -1.77
C ARG A 24 -2.53 -15.21 -2.32
N ARG A 25 -2.62 -14.61 -3.52
CA ARG A 25 -1.53 -13.80 -4.10
C ARG A 25 -1.17 -12.59 -3.23
N MET A 26 -2.12 -11.98 -2.54
CA MET A 26 -1.85 -10.88 -1.62
C MET A 26 -1.22 -11.33 -0.30
N HIS A 27 -1.65 -12.48 0.21
CA HIS A 27 -0.99 -13.10 1.35
C HIS A 27 0.45 -13.51 1.01
N ASP A 28 0.72 -13.94 -0.23
CA ASP A 28 2.07 -14.26 -0.71
C ASP A 28 3.03 -13.05 -0.64
N VAL A 29 2.53 -11.80 -0.71
CA VAL A 29 3.33 -10.56 -0.57
C VAL A 29 3.26 -9.95 0.84
N ASN A 30 2.83 -10.74 1.85
CA ASN A 30 2.65 -10.29 3.24
C ASN A 30 1.72 -9.06 3.37
N LYS A 31 0.71 -8.94 2.51
CA LYS A 31 -0.31 -7.90 2.59
C LYS A 31 -1.69 -8.50 2.88
N SER A 32 -2.54 -7.71 3.50
CA SER A 32 -3.92 -8.09 3.79
C SER A 32 -4.68 -8.44 2.51
N GLY A 33 -5.45 -9.54 2.49
CA GLY A 33 -6.30 -9.91 1.36
C GLY A 33 -7.29 -8.82 0.93
N TRP A 34 -7.59 -7.87 1.83
CA TRP A 34 -8.42 -6.69 1.57
C TRP A 34 -7.85 -5.73 0.51
N PHE A 35 -6.55 -5.81 0.21
CA PHE A 35 -5.95 -5.05 -0.90
C PHE A 35 -6.49 -5.48 -2.27
N LEU A 36 -7.20 -6.63 -2.36
CA LEU A 36 -7.80 -7.12 -3.61
C LEU A 36 -8.91 -6.20 -4.10
N LEU A 37 -9.60 -5.55 -3.15
CA LEU A 37 -10.71 -4.65 -3.41
C LEU A 37 -10.24 -3.24 -3.77
N ILE A 38 -8.92 -2.99 -3.76
CA ILE A 38 -8.36 -1.67 -4.05
C ILE A 38 -7.53 -1.72 -5.35
N PRO A 39 -8.18 -1.64 -6.53
CA PRO A 39 -7.49 -1.73 -7.82
C PRO A 39 -6.44 -0.62 -8.05
N ILE A 40 -6.54 0.50 -7.33
CA ILE A 40 -5.75 1.72 -7.55
C ILE A 40 -4.65 1.93 -6.48
N TYR A 41 -4.71 1.25 -5.33
CA TYR A 41 -3.77 1.51 -4.23
C TYR A 41 -2.34 1.07 -4.53
N ASN A 42 -2.18 0.00 -5.32
CA ASN A 42 -0.85 -0.42 -5.80
C ASN A 42 -0.22 0.60 -6.75
N LEU A 43 -1.03 1.26 -7.59
CA LEU A 43 -0.55 2.35 -8.46
C LEU A 43 -0.16 3.57 -7.62
N ILE A 44 -1.00 3.97 -6.66
CA ILE A 44 -0.68 5.09 -5.77
C ILE A 44 0.63 4.80 -5.01
N LEU A 45 0.82 3.61 -4.46
CA LEU A 45 2.05 3.27 -3.75
C LEU A 45 3.28 3.20 -4.68
N ALA A 46 3.11 2.74 -5.92
CA ALA A 46 4.17 2.70 -6.92
C ALA A 46 4.61 4.11 -7.41
N PHE A 47 3.68 5.07 -7.43
CA PHE A 47 3.95 6.46 -7.83
C PHE A 47 4.20 7.40 -6.63
N THR A 48 3.99 6.94 -5.40
CA THR A 48 4.30 7.72 -4.20
C THR A 48 5.76 7.52 -3.87
N ASP A 49 6.51 8.63 -3.81
CA ASP A 49 7.89 8.58 -3.37
C ASP A 49 8.01 8.04 -1.94
N GLY A 50 8.99 7.16 -1.72
CA GLY A 50 9.33 6.67 -0.39
C GLY A 50 9.75 7.81 0.54
N THR A 51 9.56 7.63 1.85
CA THR A 51 9.97 8.58 2.89
C THR A 51 11.44 8.95 2.74
N PRO A 52 11.80 10.24 2.63
CA PRO A 52 13.19 10.67 2.62
C PRO A 52 13.87 10.30 3.95
N GLY A 53 15.11 9.82 3.90
CA GLY A 53 15.87 9.38 5.07
C GLY A 53 15.78 7.88 5.40
N GLU A 54 16.43 7.48 6.49
CA GLU A 54 16.40 6.09 6.99
C GLU A 54 15.01 5.79 7.56
N ASN A 55 14.39 4.71 7.10
CA ASN A 55 13.13 4.20 7.65
C ASN A 55 13.31 2.79 8.21
N ALA A 56 12.26 2.22 8.81
CA ALA A 56 12.30 0.89 9.43
C ALA A 56 12.66 -0.27 8.49
N TYR A 57 12.79 -0.01 7.18
CA TYR A 57 13.10 -1.00 6.15
C TYR A 57 14.47 -0.75 5.49
N GLY A 58 15.20 0.29 5.90
CA GLY A 58 16.56 0.57 5.44
C GLY A 58 16.81 2.04 5.08
N GLN A 59 18.03 2.29 4.60
CA GLN A 59 18.45 3.61 4.13
C GLN A 59 17.83 3.93 2.76
N ASP A 60 17.51 5.20 2.51
CA ASP A 60 16.97 5.64 1.22
C ASP A 60 18.01 5.37 0.11
N PRO A 61 17.73 4.49 -0.88
CA PRO A 61 18.64 4.24 -2.00
C PRO A 61 18.88 5.47 -2.88
N LYS A 62 18.00 6.49 -2.80
CA LYS A 62 18.18 7.77 -3.49
C LYS A 62 19.08 8.75 -2.71
N GLY A 63 19.56 8.37 -1.53
CA GLY A 63 20.45 9.20 -0.69
C GLY A 63 19.81 10.51 -0.24
N ARG A 64 18.48 10.63 -0.28
CA ARG A 64 17.79 11.83 0.19
C ARG A 64 17.86 11.81 1.71
N GLN A 65 18.45 12.84 2.28
CA GLN A 65 18.40 13.06 3.73
C GLN A 65 16.95 13.40 4.06
N GLY A 66 16.37 12.63 4.98
CA GLY A 66 15.05 12.93 5.53
C GLY A 66 15.11 14.26 6.22
N PHE A 67 14.08 15.10 6.04
CA PHE A 67 13.91 16.32 6.83
C PHE A 67 13.67 15.88 8.28
N GLY A 68 14.74 15.71 9.03
CA GLY A 68 14.70 15.26 10.41
C GLY A 68 14.21 16.39 11.31
N ALA A 69 13.86 16.09 12.55
CA ALA A 69 13.63 17.12 13.57
C ALA A 69 14.85 18.05 13.74
N MET A 70 16.05 17.61 13.34
CA MET A 70 17.29 18.39 13.29
C MET A 70 17.29 19.45 12.18
N ASP A 71 16.57 19.20 11.08
CA ASP A 71 16.44 20.13 9.95
C ASP A 71 15.33 21.16 10.18
N TYR A 72 14.61 21.06 11.32
CA TYR A 72 13.82 22.18 11.84
C TYR A 72 14.75 23.25 12.42
N GLU A 73 15.59 23.83 11.57
CA GLU A 73 16.06 25.19 11.79
C GLU A 73 14.83 26.08 11.62
N LYS A 74 14.13 26.36 12.73
CA LYS A 74 13.21 27.50 12.80
C LYS A 74 13.93 28.69 12.15
N PRO A 75 13.33 29.39 11.17
CA PRO A 75 14.01 30.36 10.30
C PRO A 75 14.48 31.66 10.99
N LEU A 76 14.66 31.63 12.31
CA LEU A 76 15.00 32.75 13.16
C LEU A 76 16.20 32.47 14.08
N GLY A 77 16.98 31.41 13.84
CA GLY A 77 18.24 31.16 14.56
C GLY A 77 18.09 31.04 16.08
N VAL A 78 16.89 30.70 16.56
CA VAL A 78 16.67 30.47 17.98
C VAL A 78 17.29 29.09 18.28
N ASP A 79 17.92 28.88 19.43
CA ASP A 79 18.37 27.55 19.85
C ASP A 79 17.22 26.92 20.66
N PRO A 80 16.85 25.64 20.48
CA PRO A 80 15.88 24.98 21.37
C PRO A 80 16.33 24.88 22.84
N ASN A 81 17.62 25.12 23.14
CA ASN A 81 18.22 25.05 24.47
C ASN A 81 18.83 26.39 24.96
N SER A 82 18.55 27.52 24.30
CA SER A 82 18.92 28.87 24.80
C SER A 82 17.84 29.50 25.67
#